data_AF-A0A7D4XEY6-F1
#
_entry.id   AF-A0A7D4XEY6-F1
#
_cell.length_a   1.000
_cell.length_b   1.000
_cell.length_c   1.000
_cell.angle_alpha   90.00
_cell.angle_beta   90.00
_cell.angle_gamma   90.00
#
_symmetry.space_group_name_H-M   'P 1'
#
loop_
_entity.id
_entity.type
_entity.pdbx_description
1 polymer ?
#
loop_
_entity_poly.entity_id
_entity_poly.type
_entity_poly.pdbx_seq_one_letter_code
_entity_poly.pdbx_strand_id
1 'polypeptide(L)'
;ELYIIITSDLGLCGSYNSNIINLARTRVKENDKLILVGNKGISQANKLIKNKENILKSFAEVGNKFSYELASLIASESFDLYKQSIISKINIIYTKFVNNVVQEAEIKTLFPLEIKTDHKSVHTEIEFEPSAEEVLKNAIPLYLSSLIYA
;
A
#
# COMPACT_ATOMS: atom_id res chain seq x y z
N GLU A 1 -7.99 -9.66 1.94
CA GLU A 1 -6.72 -8.91 1.84
C GLU A 1 -7.02 -7.41 1.88
N LEU A 2 -6.01 -6.55 2.08
CA LEU A 2 -6.13 -5.11 1.91
C LEU A 2 -5.38 -4.67 0.65
N TYR A 3 -5.99 -3.78 -0.13
CA TYR A 3 -5.36 -3.11 -1.27
C TYR A 3 -5.38 -1.60 -1.06
N ILE A 4 -4.19 -1.01 -0.98
CA ILE A 4 -3.96 0.43 -1.08
C ILE A 4 -3.82 0.75 -2.56
N ILE A 5 -4.78 1.48 -3.13
CA ILE A 5 -4.84 1.76 -4.57
C ILE A 5 -4.50 3.22 -4.79
N ILE A 6 -3.37 3.48 -5.44
CA ILE A 6 -2.86 4.82 -5.72
C ILE A 6 -3.20 5.23 -7.15
N THR A 7 -3.92 6.33 -7.27
CA THR A 7 -4.29 6.98 -8.52
C THR A 7 -4.02 8.48 -8.42
N SER A 8 -4.10 9.20 -9.54
CA SER A 8 -3.98 10.66 -9.51
C SER A 8 -5.30 11.33 -9.11
N ASP A 9 -5.20 12.58 -8.65
CA ASP A 9 -6.37 13.43 -8.51
C ASP A 9 -6.87 13.97 -9.87
N LEU A 10 -5.91 14.30 -10.74
CA LEU A 10 -6.16 14.90 -12.05
C LEU A 10 -6.43 13.85 -13.14
N GLY A 11 -7.06 14.29 -14.23
CA GLY A 11 -7.21 13.50 -15.45
C GLY A 11 -6.12 13.80 -16.48
N LEU A 12 -6.39 13.47 -17.75
CA LEU A 12 -5.55 13.80 -18.90
C LEU A 12 -4.11 13.28 -18.83
N CYS A 13 -3.88 12.21 -18.07
CA CYS A 13 -2.60 11.55 -17.87
C CYS A 13 -2.49 10.22 -18.66
N GLY A 14 -3.14 10.16 -19.83
CA GLY A 14 -3.16 8.96 -20.67
C GLY A 14 -3.70 7.72 -19.95
N SER A 15 -2.98 6.61 -20.05
CA SER A 15 -3.36 5.31 -19.50
C SER A 15 -3.05 5.12 -18.01
N TYR A 16 -2.40 6.08 -17.35
CA TYR A 16 -1.94 5.97 -15.95
C TYR A 16 -3.02 5.43 -15.00
N ASN A 17 -4.14 6.12 -14.86
CA ASN A 17 -5.21 5.69 -13.95
C ASN A 17 -5.92 4.43 -14.45
N SER A 18 -6.15 4.34 -15.75
CA SER A 18 -6.85 3.19 -16.33
C SER A 18 -6.09 1.89 -16.13
N ASN A 19 -4.76 1.91 -16.22
CA ASN A 19 -3.90 0.75 -15.97
C ASN A 19 -4.03 0.27 -14.51
N ILE A 20 -3.98 1.20 -13.55
CA ILE A 20 -4.18 0.87 -12.13
C ILE A 20 -5.55 0.27 -11.88
N ILE A 21 -6.62 0.88 -12.40
CA ILE A 21 -7.99 0.39 -12.22
C ILE A 21 -8.17 -0.98 -12.88
N ASN A 22 -7.62 -1.18 -14.08
CA ASN A 22 -7.71 -2.47 -14.76
C ASN A 22 -6.96 -3.57 -13.99
N LEU A 23 -5.77 -3.28 -13.47
CA LEU A 23 -5.01 -4.23 -12.64
C LEU A 23 -5.72 -4.51 -11.31
N ALA A 24 -6.26 -3.48 -10.66
CA ALA A 24 -7.04 -3.67 -9.44
C ALA A 24 -8.25 -4.57 -9.68
N ARG A 25 -8.96 -4.40 -10.81
CA ARG A 25 -10.13 -5.24 -11.17
C ARG A 25 -9.80 -6.72 -11.37
N THR A 26 -8.58 -7.06 -11.78
CA THR A 26 -8.20 -8.47 -11.96
C THR A 26 -7.80 -9.14 -10.65
N ARG A 27 -7.44 -8.36 -9.62
CA ARG A 27 -6.87 -8.88 -8.38
C ARG A 27 -7.75 -8.72 -7.14
N VAL A 28 -8.49 -7.61 -7.04
CA VAL A 28 -9.39 -7.30 -5.92
C VAL A 28 -10.63 -8.19 -5.98
N LYS A 29 -10.97 -8.80 -4.85
CA LYS A 29 -12.19 -9.58 -4.66
C LYS A 29 -13.21 -8.81 -3.84
N GLU A 30 -14.47 -9.22 -3.92
CA GLU A 30 -15.59 -8.52 -3.28
C GLU A 30 -15.47 -8.42 -1.74
N ASN A 31 -14.76 -9.34 -1.09
CA ASN A 31 -14.54 -9.32 0.36
C ASN A 31 -13.22 -8.66 0.79
N ASP A 32 -12.40 -8.20 -0.17
CA ASP A 32 -11.16 -7.49 0.14
C ASP A 32 -11.45 -6.07 0.62
N LYS A 33 -10.56 -5.55 1.46
CA LYS A 33 -10.62 -4.19 1.97
C LYS A 33 -9.83 -3.25 1.07
N LEU A 34 -10.29 -2.01 0.91
CA LEU A 34 -9.66 -1.01 0.07
C LEU A 34 -9.33 0.25 0.86
N ILE A 35 -8.16 0.82 0.58
CA ILE A 35 -7.84 2.22 0.84
C ILE A 35 -7.59 2.87 -0.51
N LEU A 36 -8.34 3.92 -0.83
CA LEU A 36 -8.23 4.62 -2.11
C LEU A 36 -7.48 5.93 -1.94
N VAL A 37 -6.47 6.17 -2.76
CA VAL A 37 -5.70 7.40 -2.79
C VAL A 37 -5.83 8.01 -4.19
N GLY A 38 -6.30 9.25 -4.25
CA GLY A 38 -6.53 10.01 -5.49
C GLY A 38 -7.97 9.95 -6.00
N ASN A 39 -8.46 11.08 -6.51
CA ASN A 39 -9.84 11.23 -6.99
C ASN A 39 -10.23 10.25 -8.11
N LYS A 40 -9.28 9.79 -8.94
CA LYS A 40 -9.60 8.87 -10.05
C LYS A 40 -9.91 7.45 -9.58
N GLY A 41 -9.27 6.99 -8.52
CA GLY A 41 -9.58 5.73 -7.84
C GLY A 41 -10.93 5.81 -7.13
N ILE A 42 -11.14 6.87 -6.37
CA ILE A 42 -12.37 7.12 -5.61
C ILE A 42 -13.59 7.15 -6.53
N SER A 43 -13.54 7.93 -7.62
CA SER A 43 -14.64 8.04 -8.59
C SER A 43 -14.92 6.73 -9.34
N GLN A 44 -13.95 5.81 -9.42
CA GLN A 44 -14.10 4.51 -10.07
C GLN A 44 -14.30 3.36 -9.09
N ALA A 45 -14.54 3.62 -7.81
CA ALA A 45 -14.72 2.60 -6.79
C ALA A 45 -15.82 1.57 -7.14
N ASN A 46 -16.87 1.97 -7.87
CA ASN A 46 -17.93 1.07 -8.35
C ASN A 46 -17.44 -0.03 -9.30
N LYS A 47 -16.31 0.20 -9.98
CA LYS A 47 -15.68 -0.81 -10.83
C LYS A 47 -14.81 -1.79 -10.04
N LEU A 48 -14.40 -1.41 -8.84
CA LEU A 48 -13.48 -2.18 -7.99
C LEU A 48 -14.23 -3.12 -7.06
N ILE A 49 -15.30 -2.64 -6.43
CA ILE A 49 -16.07 -3.38 -5.43
C ILE A 49 -17.52 -2.90 -5.40
N LYS A 50 -18.47 -3.82 -5.18
CA LYS A 50 -19.90 -3.47 -5.07
C LYS A 50 -20.22 -3.00 -3.65
N ASN A 51 -19.77 -3.73 -2.64
CA ASN A 51 -19.95 -3.37 -1.23
C ASN A 51 -19.01 -2.23 -0.83
N LYS A 52 -19.58 -1.06 -0.56
CA LYS A 52 -18.82 0.14 -0.18
C LYS A 52 -18.30 0.12 1.24
N GLU A 53 -18.84 -0.71 2.11
CA GLU A 53 -18.34 -0.90 3.48
C GLU A 53 -16.93 -1.51 3.50
N ASN A 54 -16.52 -2.12 2.38
CA ASN A 54 -15.16 -2.64 2.22
C ASN A 54 -14.15 -1.55 1.81
N ILE A 55 -14.60 -0.33 1.49
CA ILE A 55 -13.71 0.82 1.30
C ILE A 55 -13.53 1.48 2.67
N LEU A 56 -12.39 1.23 3.29
CA LEU A 56 -12.12 1.66 4.66
C LEU A 56 -11.85 3.15 4.73
N LYS A 57 -11.03 3.66 3.79
CA LYS A 57 -10.70 5.09 3.67
C LYS A 57 -10.53 5.51 2.22
N SER A 58 -10.71 6.80 2.01
CA SER A 58 -10.48 7.47 0.74
C SER A 58 -9.80 8.81 0.98
N PHE A 59 -8.70 9.07 0.28
CA PHE A 59 -7.92 10.29 0.39
C PHE A 59 -7.93 10.99 -0.97
N ALA A 60 -8.67 12.07 -1.06
CA ALA A 60 -8.76 12.93 -2.24
C ALA A 60 -7.79 14.11 -2.12
N GLU A 61 -7.46 14.73 -3.25
CA GLU A 61 -6.70 16.00 -3.29
C GLU A 61 -5.33 15.90 -2.59
N VAL A 62 -4.71 14.72 -2.69
CA VAL A 62 -3.36 14.47 -2.17
C VAL A 62 -2.32 15.30 -2.94
N GLY A 63 -2.68 15.79 -4.13
CA GLY A 63 -1.91 16.77 -4.88
C GLY A 63 -0.59 16.19 -5.39
N ASN A 64 0.40 17.06 -5.59
CA ASN A 64 1.70 16.67 -6.17
C ASN A 64 2.69 16.08 -5.14
N LYS A 65 2.36 16.12 -3.85
CA LYS A 65 3.23 15.62 -2.79
C LYS A 65 2.45 14.69 -1.88
N PHE A 66 2.57 13.40 -2.17
CA PHE A 66 2.20 12.37 -1.20
C PHE A 66 3.06 12.55 0.05
N SER A 67 2.45 12.81 1.20
CA SER A 67 3.18 13.19 2.42
C SER A 67 3.54 11.96 3.26
N TYR A 68 4.62 12.05 4.04
CA TYR A 68 5.02 10.96 4.93
C TYR A 68 3.97 10.75 6.03
N GLU A 69 3.31 11.81 6.49
CA GLU A 69 2.24 11.74 7.49
C GLU A 69 1.06 10.92 6.96
N LEU A 70 0.67 11.11 5.69
CA LEU A 70 -0.35 10.30 5.05
C LEU A 70 0.09 8.84 4.91
N ALA A 71 1.34 8.61 4.49
CA ALA A 71 1.90 7.27 4.41
C ALA A 71 1.85 6.56 5.76
N SER A 72 2.21 7.27 6.84
CA SER A 72 2.22 6.76 8.21
C SER A 72 0.83 6.45 8.73
N LEU A 73 -0.15 7.31 8.43
CA LEU A 73 -1.55 7.05 8.75
C LEU A 73 -2.05 5.76 8.07
N ILE A 74 -1.81 5.62 6.75
CA ILE A 74 -2.20 4.43 5.98
C ILE A 74 -1.49 3.19 6.54
N ALA A 75 -0.20 3.28 6.85
CA ALA A 75 0.59 2.18 7.41
C ALA A 75 0.05 1.71 8.76
N SER A 76 -0.23 2.63 9.69
CA SER A 76 -0.76 2.31 11.01
C SER A 76 -2.09 1.58 10.91
N GLU A 77 -3.03 2.12 10.14
CA GLU A 77 -4.36 1.52 9.97
C GLU A 77 -4.31 0.15 9.31
N SER A 78 -3.52 0.05 8.24
CA SER A 78 -3.32 -1.21 7.52
C SER A 78 -2.76 -2.28 8.45
N PHE A 79 -1.77 -1.91 9.27
CA PHE A 79 -1.13 -2.86 10.18
C PHE A 79 -2.02 -3.23 11.37
N ASP A 80 -2.84 -2.31 11.88
CA ASP A 80 -3.78 -2.63 12.96
C ASP A 80 -4.86 -3.62 12.52
N LEU A 81 -5.36 -3.51 11.28
CA LEU A 81 -6.26 -4.51 10.69
C LEU A 81 -5.60 -5.88 10.58
N TYR A 82 -4.31 -5.91 10.24
CA TYR A 82 -3.55 -7.15 10.17
C TYR A 82 -3.37 -7.77 11.56
N LYS A 83 -2.99 -6.98 12.58
CA LYS A 83 -2.88 -7.45 13.97
C LYS A 83 -4.19 -8.05 14.49
N GLN A 84 -5.32 -7.45 14.11
CA GLN A 84 -6.66 -7.92 14.48
C GLN A 84 -7.12 -9.13 13.65
N SER A 85 -6.28 -9.65 12.76
CA SER A 85 -6.61 -10.77 11.85
C SER A 85 -7.82 -10.49 10.93
N ILE A 86 -8.16 -9.22 10.71
CA ILE A 86 -9.22 -8.80 9.77
C ILE A 86 -8.74 -8.96 8.32
N ILE A 87 -7.44 -8.80 8.10
CA ILE A 87 -6.78 -9.01 6.81
C ILE A 87 -5.56 -9.91 6.99
N SER A 88 -5.21 -10.64 5.94
CA SER A 88 -4.03 -11.53 5.91
C SER A 88 -2.85 -10.99 5.10
N LYS A 89 -3.05 -9.92 4.32
CA LYS A 89 -2.04 -9.26 3.48
C LYS A 89 -2.34 -7.78 3.32
N ILE A 90 -1.29 -6.98 3.24
CA ILE A 90 -1.32 -5.57 2.86
C ILE A 90 -0.65 -5.46 1.49
N ASN A 91 -1.41 -5.09 0.47
CA ASN A 91 -0.93 -4.89 -0.89
C ASN A 91 -1.02 -3.41 -1.27
N ILE A 92 -0.15 -2.97 -2.17
CA ILE A 92 -0.21 -1.66 -2.81
C ILE A 92 -0.31 -1.86 -4.32
N ILE A 93 -1.21 -1.12 -4.97
CA ILE A 93 -1.32 -1.02 -6.43
C ILE A 93 -0.95 0.41 -6.80
N TYR A 94 0.14 0.55 -7.55
CA TYR A 94 0.72 1.85 -7.88
C TYR A 94 1.36 1.80 -9.27
N THR A 95 1.64 2.98 -9.82
CA THR A 95 2.36 3.09 -11.08
C THR A 95 3.85 3.12 -10.81
N LYS A 96 4.56 2.10 -11.28
CA LYS A 96 6.01 2.05 -11.28
C LYS A 96 6.56 2.84 -12.45
N PHE A 97 7.42 3.81 -12.14
CA PHE A 97 8.19 4.53 -13.14
C PHE A 97 9.34 3.64 -13.63
N VAL A 98 9.33 3.28 -14.91
CA VAL A 98 10.44 2.56 -15.56
C VAL A 98 11.32 3.56 -16.32
N ASN A 99 10.70 4.41 -17.15
CA ASN A 99 11.34 5.54 -17.81
C ASN A 99 10.28 6.57 -18.24
N ASN A 100 10.69 7.65 -18.91
CA ASN A 100 9.80 8.73 -19.34
C ASN A 100 8.65 8.28 -20.27
N VAL A 101 8.81 7.15 -20.95
CA VAL A 101 7.83 6.60 -21.90
C VAL A 101 7.04 5.45 -21.27
N VAL A 102 7.70 4.62 -20.46
CA VAL A 102 7.15 3.38 -19.90
C VAL A 102 6.81 3.58 -18.42
N GLN A 103 5.51 3.46 -18.13
CA GLN A 103 4.95 3.49 -16.79
C GLN A 103 4.01 2.30 -16.66
N GLU A 104 4.24 1.45 -15.65
CA GLU A 104 3.56 0.18 -15.51
C GLU A 104 2.79 0.14 -14.19
N ALA A 105 1.54 -0.33 -14.24
CA ALA A 105 0.81 -0.63 -13.02
C ALA A 105 1.38 -1.91 -12.41
N GLU A 106 1.78 -1.87 -11.14
CA GLU A 106 2.34 -3.00 -10.41
C GLU A 106 1.55 -3.23 -9.11
N ILE A 107 1.44 -4.50 -8.70
CA ILE A 107 0.97 -4.87 -7.36
C ILE A 107 2.17 -5.35 -6.56
N LYS A 108 2.40 -4.75 -5.40
CA LYS A 108 3.44 -5.19 -4.46
C LYS A 108 2.80 -5.56 -3.13
N THR A 109 3.19 -6.70 -2.57
CA THR A 109 2.83 -7.07 -1.20
C THR A 109 3.80 -6.37 -0.25
N LEU A 110 3.25 -5.54 0.64
CA LEU A 110 4.00 -4.82 1.67
C LEU A 110 4.12 -5.62 2.96
N PHE A 111 3.10 -6.42 3.29
CA PHE A 111 3.09 -7.29 4.46
C PHE A 111 2.22 -8.53 4.22
N PRO A 112 2.60 -9.72 4.71
CA PRO A 112 3.85 -10.04 5.40
C PRO A 112 5.08 -9.87 4.50
N LEU A 113 6.23 -9.58 5.12
CA LEU A 113 7.50 -9.38 4.41
C LEU A 113 8.00 -10.70 3.85
N GLU A 114 8.39 -10.70 2.57
CA GLU A 114 9.15 -11.82 2.01
C GLU A 114 10.62 -11.68 2.43
N ILE A 115 11.03 -12.52 3.37
CA ILE A 115 12.44 -12.60 3.79
C ILE A 115 13.20 -13.36 2.70
N LYS A 116 13.97 -12.65 1.88
CA LYS A 116 14.94 -13.30 0.99
C LYS A 116 16.13 -13.73 1.85
N THR A 117 16.39 -15.03 1.88
CA THR A 117 17.53 -15.63 2.58
C THR A 117 18.83 -15.37 1.83
N ASP A 118 19.27 -14.10 1.78
CA ASP A 118 20.63 -13.77 1.35
C ASP A 118 21.47 -13.64 2.62
N HIS A 119 22.05 -14.77 3.04
CA HIS A 119 22.86 -14.89 4.26
C HIS A 119 24.22 -14.20 4.09
N LYS A 120 24.23 -12.86 4.08
CA LYS A 120 25.41 -12.11 4.54
C LYS A 120 25.22 -11.82 6.01
N SER A 121 25.58 -12.78 6.86
CA SER A 121 25.56 -12.61 8.30
C SER A 121 26.60 -11.56 8.68
N VAL A 122 26.14 -10.36 9.02
CA VAL A 122 26.94 -9.41 9.78
C VAL A 122 26.97 -9.96 11.21
N HIS A 123 28.03 -10.66 11.56
CA HIS A 123 28.26 -11.15 12.92
C HIS A 123 28.69 -9.97 13.80
N THR A 124 27.72 -9.20 14.26
CA THR A 124 27.89 -8.22 15.32
C THR A 124 26.80 -8.51 16.35
N GLU A 125 27.19 -8.65 17.61
CA GLU A 125 26.22 -8.75 18.70
C GLU A 125 25.51 -7.40 18.82
N ILE A 126 24.20 -7.40 18.54
CA ILE A 126 23.34 -6.23 18.65
C ILE A 126 22.48 -6.43 19.89
N GLU A 127 22.65 -5.57 20.89
CA GLU A 127 21.78 -5.51 22.06
C GLU A 127 20.50 -4.74 21.70
N PHE A 128 19.35 -5.28 22.09
CA PHE A 128 18.04 -4.67 21.85
C PHE A 128 17.37 -4.37 23.19
N GLU A 129 16.99 -3.11 23.41
CA GLU A 129 16.21 -2.69 24.56
C GLU A 129 14.81 -2.22 24.10
N PRO A 130 13.69 -2.70 24.70
CA PRO A 130 13.61 -3.66 25.81
C PRO A 130 13.75 -5.14 25.39
N SER A 131 13.44 -5.47 24.13
CA SER A 131 13.67 -6.79 23.54
C SER A 131 13.68 -6.69 22.01
N ALA A 132 14.33 -7.64 21.33
CA ALA A 132 14.35 -7.67 19.86
C ALA A 132 12.95 -7.76 19.24
N GLU A 133 12.04 -8.50 19.88
CA GLU A 133 10.65 -8.65 19.42
C GLU A 133 9.89 -7.32 19.50
N GLU A 134 10.04 -6.58 20.61
CA GLU A 134 9.35 -5.31 20.80
C GLU A 134 9.89 -4.22 19.89
N VAL A 135 11.22 -4.17 19.72
CA VAL A 135 11.86 -3.28 18.75
C VAL A 135 11.36 -3.60 17.33
N LEU A 136 11.31 -4.88 16.94
CA LEU A 136 10.80 -5.28 15.63
C LEU A 136 9.33 -4.90 15.43
N LYS A 137 8.48 -5.14 16.44
CA LYS A 137 7.05 -4.79 16.40
C LYS A 137 6.84 -3.28 16.20
N ASN A 138 7.66 -2.46 16.83
CA ASN A 138 7.62 -1.01 16.69
C ASN A 138 8.24 -0.52 15.37
N ALA A 139 9.17 -1.29 14.80
CA ALA A 139 9.80 -0.98 13.51
C ALA A 139 8.88 -1.27 12.30
N ILE A 140 7.97 -2.25 12.40
CA ILE A 140 7.10 -2.63 11.27
C ILE A 140 6.26 -1.44 10.76
N PRO A 141 5.54 -0.67 11.59
CA PRO A 141 4.81 0.52 11.13
C PRO A 141 5.71 1.54 10.42
N LEU A 142 6.91 1.79 10.95
CA LEU A 142 7.87 2.73 10.35
C LEU A 142 8.35 2.23 8.97
N TYR A 143 8.64 0.93 8.88
CA TYR A 143 9.02 0.28 7.63
C TYR A 143 7.91 0.36 6.58
N LEU A 144 6.67 0.04 6.96
CA LEU A 144 5.51 0.14 6.07
C LEU A 144 5.28 1.59 5.62
N SER A 145 5.39 2.56 6.54
CA SER A 145 5.29 3.98 6.23
C SER A 145 6.33 4.39 5.18
N SER A 146 7.58 3.95 5.36
CA SER A 146 8.66 4.17 4.40
C SER A 146 8.37 3.56 3.03
N LEU A 147 7.83 2.34 2.97
CA LEU A 147 7.52 1.68 1.70
C LEU A 147 6.33 2.31 0.96
N ILE A 148 5.36 2.84 1.69
CA ILE A 148 4.19 3.52 1.10
C ILE A 148 4.57 4.92 0.62
N TYR A 149 5.50 5.58 1.30
CA TYR A 149 5.98 6.92 0.93
C TYR A 149 6.94 6.93 -0.25
N ALA A 150 7.81 5.91 -0.37
CA ALA A 150 8.85 5.81 -1.40
C ALA A 150 8.30 5.43 -2.78
#